data_AF-A0A6J4M3J3-F1
#
_entry.id   AF-A0A6J4M3J3-F1
#
_cell.length_a   1.000
_cell.length_b   1.000
_cell.length_c   1.000
_cell.angle_alpha   90.00
_cell.angle_beta   90.00
_cell.angle_gamma   90.00
#
_symmetry.space_group_name_H-M   'P 1'
#
loop_
_entity.id
_entity.type
_entity.pdbx_description
1 polymer ?
#
loop_
_entity_poly.entity_id
_entity_poly.type
_entity_poly.pdbx_seq_one_letter_code
_entity_poly.pdbx_strand_id
1 'polypeptide(L)'
;ALGSAKVARPAIDIRASFTAAARAAGLIGANQTFDPYANENNFLLAAFIFEDVGVTAYKGAAPLIDNKAYLEAAAGILAVEAYHASTIRTSLYEKGLQAAARKISDARDSLDGRSDLDQGIGNPDHANIVPADRNGIAFSRSPGQVLNVVYLTPNSVSKGGFFPRGVNGALRTSA
;
A
#
# COMPACT_ATOMS: atom_id res chain seq x y z
N ALA A 1 23.55 -15.28 2.11
CA ALA A 1 22.09 -15.47 1.88
C ALA A 1 21.48 -16.18 3.08
N LEU A 2 20.28 -15.80 3.52
CA LEU A 2 19.67 -16.07 4.84
C LEU A 2 19.55 -17.54 5.31
N GLY A 3 19.92 -18.55 4.50
CA GLY A 3 19.97 -19.96 4.93
C GLY A 3 18.65 -20.47 5.51
N SER A 4 18.71 -21.10 6.68
CA SER A 4 17.54 -21.58 7.45
C SER A 4 16.74 -20.46 8.13
N ALA A 5 17.30 -19.24 8.24
CA ALA A 5 16.60 -18.08 8.78
C ALA A 5 15.64 -17.42 7.77
N LYS A 6 15.59 -17.92 6.51
CA LYS A 6 14.64 -17.42 5.52
C LYS A 6 13.20 -17.71 5.96
N VAL A 7 12.36 -16.68 5.94
CA VAL A 7 10.92 -16.85 6.11
C VAL A 7 10.35 -17.35 4.78
N ALA A 8 9.46 -18.35 4.84
CA ALA A 8 8.78 -18.84 3.64
C ALA A 8 7.98 -17.70 2.98
N ARG A 9 7.79 -17.74 1.66
CA ARG A 9 6.85 -16.82 1.01
C ARG A 9 5.42 -17.22 1.40
N PRO A 10 4.57 -16.31 1.89
CA PRO A 10 3.16 -16.63 2.13
C PRO A 10 2.44 -16.96 0.81
N ALA A 11 1.24 -17.53 0.90
CA ALA A 11 0.38 -17.63 -0.27
C ALA A 11 -0.08 -16.23 -0.68
N ILE A 12 0.08 -15.89 -1.95
CA ILE A 12 -0.23 -14.56 -2.49
C ILE A 12 -1.28 -14.72 -3.60
N ASP A 13 -2.33 -13.89 -3.55
CA ASP A 13 -3.31 -13.75 -4.63
C ASP A 13 -3.22 -12.35 -5.23
N ILE A 14 -2.68 -12.27 -6.45
CA ILE A 14 -2.50 -11.04 -7.24
C ILE A 14 -3.45 -11.02 -8.45
N ARG A 15 -4.56 -11.74 -8.40
CA ARG A 15 -5.58 -11.69 -9.47
C ARG A 15 -6.94 -11.36 -8.91
N ALA A 16 -7.45 -12.19 -7.99
CA ALA A 16 -8.75 -11.92 -7.38
C ALA A 16 -8.68 -10.70 -6.46
N SER A 17 -7.56 -10.51 -5.76
CA SER A 17 -7.38 -9.39 -4.82
C SER A 17 -7.29 -8.04 -5.51
N PHE A 18 -6.59 -7.92 -6.64
CA PHE A 18 -6.60 -6.68 -7.41
C PHE A 18 -7.99 -6.38 -7.97
N THR A 19 -8.73 -7.39 -8.41
CA THR A 19 -10.13 -7.21 -8.82
C THR A 19 -11.01 -6.75 -7.64
N ALA A 20 -10.86 -7.36 -6.46
CA ALA A 20 -11.59 -6.97 -5.26
C ALA A 20 -11.26 -5.53 -4.85
N ALA A 21 -9.97 -5.15 -4.83
CA ALA A 21 -9.51 -3.81 -4.51
C ALA A 21 -10.06 -2.77 -5.52
N ALA A 22 -9.97 -3.06 -6.83
CA ALA A 22 -10.46 -2.15 -7.86
C ALA A 22 -11.99 -1.97 -7.82
N ARG A 23 -12.74 -3.02 -7.48
CA ARG A 23 -14.19 -2.93 -7.24
C ARG A 23 -14.50 -2.10 -5.99
N ALA A 24 -13.79 -2.34 -4.89
CA ALA A 24 -13.96 -1.60 -3.64
C ALA A 24 -13.69 -0.10 -3.84
N ALA A 25 -12.67 0.25 -4.63
CA ALA A 25 -12.37 1.62 -5.02
C ALA A 25 -13.36 2.22 -6.05
N GLY A 26 -14.26 1.42 -6.63
CA GLY A 26 -15.14 1.89 -7.70
C GLY A 26 -14.39 2.28 -8.98
N LEU A 27 -13.22 1.69 -9.23
CA LEU A 27 -12.50 1.79 -10.51
C LEU A 27 -13.19 1.01 -11.62
N ILE A 28 -13.78 -0.13 -11.25
CA ILE A 28 -14.50 -1.03 -12.15
C ILE A 28 -15.85 -1.42 -11.54
N GLY A 29 -16.79 -1.85 -12.39
CA GLY A 29 -18.10 -2.32 -11.96
C GLY A 29 -18.06 -3.66 -11.23
N ALA A 30 -19.11 -3.97 -10.47
CA ALA A 30 -19.19 -5.14 -9.59
C ALA A 30 -18.93 -6.49 -10.27
N ASN A 31 -19.24 -6.62 -11.56
CA ASN A 31 -19.07 -7.85 -12.34
C ASN A 31 -17.83 -7.84 -13.27
N GLN A 32 -17.02 -6.77 -13.25
CA GLN A 32 -15.83 -6.64 -14.08
C GLN A 32 -14.59 -7.20 -13.40
N THR A 33 -13.55 -7.53 -14.16
CA THR A 33 -12.25 -7.98 -13.64
C THR A 33 -11.23 -6.89 -13.90
N PHE A 34 -10.34 -6.64 -12.93
CA PHE A 34 -9.22 -5.74 -13.11
C PHE A 34 -7.95 -6.57 -13.32
N ASP A 35 -7.33 -6.41 -14.49
CA ASP A 35 -6.06 -7.03 -14.83
C ASP A 35 -4.93 -5.99 -14.70
N PRO A 36 -4.07 -6.09 -13.67
CA PRO A 36 -2.97 -5.14 -13.47
C PRO A 36 -1.92 -5.21 -14.59
N TYR A 37 -1.91 -6.27 -15.41
CA TYR A 37 -0.90 -6.48 -16.45
C TYR A 37 -1.40 -6.13 -17.86
N ALA A 38 -2.67 -5.76 -18.00
CA ALA A 38 -3.28 -5.52 -19.32
C ALA A 38 -2.67 -4.32 -20.05
N ASN A 39 -2.24 -3.29 -19.33
CA ASN A 39 -1.58 -2.10 -19.88
C ASN A 39 -0.86 -1.32 -18.77
N GLU A 40 -0.08 -0.31 -19.18
CA GLU A 40 0.70 0.54 -18.28
C GLU A 40 -0.16 1.29 -17.25
N ASN A 41 -1.32 1.82 -17.64
CA ASN A 41 -2.20 2.54 -16.71
C ASN A 41 -2.71 1.61 -15.61
N ASN A 42 -3.12 0.38 -15.97
CA ASN A 42 -3.53 -0.62 -15.00
C ASN A 42 -2.37 -1.03 -14.08
N PHE A 43 -1.17 -1.18 -14.64
CA PHE A 43 0.01 -1.51 -13.85
C PHE A 43 0.33 -0.40 -12.83
N LEU A 44 0.33 0.86 -13.26
CA LEU A 44 0.59 2.01 -12.38
C LEU A 44 -0.48 2.15 -11.29
N LEU A 45 -1.77 1.96 -11.63
CA LEU A 45 -2.85 1.98 -10.63
C LEU A 45 -2.73 0.81 -9.66
N ALA A 46 -2.34 -0.38 -10.13
CA ALA A 46 -2.11 -1.55 -9.28
C ALA A 46 -0.91 -1.33 -8.34
N ALA A 47 0.19 -0.77 -8.84
CA ALA A 47 1.36 -0.41 -8.04
C ALA A 47 1.00 0.65 -7.00
N PHE A 48 0.22 1.66 -7.40
CA PHE A 48 -0.22 2.73 -6.50
C PHE A 48 -0.97 2.20 -5.28
N ILE A 49 -1.72 1.09 -5.38
CA ILE A 49 -2.36 0.43 -4.22
C ILE A 49 -1.33 0.09 -3.12
N PHE A 50 -0.10 -0.31 -3.47
CA PHE A 50 0.90 -0.81 -2.54
C PHE A 50 1.98 0.19 -2.12
N GLU A 51 2.54 0.97 -3.04
CA GLU A 51 3.82 1.65 -2.78
C GLU A 51 3.73 2.64 -1.58
N ASP A 52 2.61 3.36 -1.43
CA ASP A 52 2.40 4.24 -0.26
C ASP A 52 2.26 3.47 1.05
N VAL A 53 1.69 2.27 0.98
CA VAL A 53 1.56 1.37 2.12
C VAL A 53 2.95 0.91 2.56
N GLY A 54 3.85 0.62 1.62
CA GLY A 54 5.25 0.29 1.88
C GLY A 54 5.98 1.40 2.65
N VAL A 55 5.95 2.63 2.12
CA VAL A 55 6.58 3.81 2.77
C VAL A 55 6.07 3.99 4.20
N THR A 56 4.75 3.99 4.37
CA THR A 56 4.10 4.28 5.66
C THR A 56 4.22 3.13 6.66
N ALA A 57 4.35 1.88 6.18
CA ALA A 57 4.65 0.70 6.99
C ALA A 57 6.07 0.76 7.57
N TYR A 58 7.09 0.99 6.73
CA TYR A 58 8.47 1.10 7.20
C TYR A 58 8.66 2.31 8.13
N LYS A 59 8.04 3.44 7.80
CA LYS A 59 8.06 4.63 8.66
C LYS A 59 7.42 4.37 10.03
N GLY A 60 6.32 3.62 10.07
CA GLY A 60 5.64 3.23 11.30
C GLY A 60 6.38 2.15 12.10
N ALA A 61 7.10 1.26 11.43
CA ALA A 61 7.91 0.22 12.06
C ALA A 61 9.22 0.77 12.64
N ALA A 62 9.82 1.81 12.05
CA ALA A 62 11.10 2.38 12.48
C ALA A 62 11.25 2.58 14.01
N PRO A 63 10.31 3.19 14.76
CA PRO A 63 10.43 3.34 16.21
C PRO A 63 10.34 2.04 17.00
N LEU A 64 9.90 0.94 16.39
CA LEU A 64 9.72 -0.37 17.02
C LEU A 64 10.94 -1.30 16.82
N ILE A 65 11.95 -0.86 16.04
CA ILE A 65 13.13 -1.67 15.73
C ILE A 65 14.29 -1.26 16.66
N ASP A 66 14.53 -2.08 17.68
CA ASP A 66 15.59 -1.81 18.65
C ASP A 66 17.00 -2.05 18.08
N ASN A 67 17.15 -3.10 17.27
CA ASN A 67 18.45 -3.48 16.71
C ASN A 67 18.86 -2.49 15.60
N LYS A 68 19.97 -1.78 15.80
CA LYS A 68 20.44 -0.72 14.89
C LYS A 68 20.83 -1.20 13.51
N ALA A 69 21.34 -2.43 13.38
CA ALA A 69 21.61 -3.01 12.07
C ALA A 69 20.32 -3.27 11.29
N TYR A 70 19.25 -3.69 11.98
CA TYR A 70 17.95 -3.87 11.35
C TYR A 70 17.25 -2.54 11.07
N LEU A 71 17.41 -1.54 11.95
CA LEU A 71 16.88 -0.21 11.72
C LEU A 71 17.54 0.47 10.51
N GLU A 72 18.86 0.34 10.36
CA GLU A 72 19.59 0.83 9.19
C GLU A 72 19.07 0.18 7.90
N ALA A 73 18.97 -1.15 7.88
CA ALA A 73 18.44 -1.87 6.74
C ALA A 73 16.98 -1.47 6.43
N ALA A 74 16.14 -1.33 7.46
CA ALA A 74 14.75 -0.88 7.31
C ALA A 74 14.65 0.56 6.79
N ALA A 75 15.54 1.45 7.23
CA ALA A 75 15.62 2.81 6.71
C ALA A 75 16.04 2.86 5.24
N GLY A 76 16.95 1.97 4.83
CA GLY A 76 17.31 1.80 3.42
C GLY A 76 16.13 1.35 2.56
N ILE A 77 15.33 0.39 3.03
CA ILE A 77 14.13 -0.06 2.32
C ILE A 77 13.09 1.07 2.26
N LEU A 78 12.85 1.79 3.36
CA LEU A 78 11.97 2.96 3.40
C LEU A 78 12.34 3.97 2.30
N ALA A 79 13.62 4.28 2.14
CA ALA A 79 14.09 5.22 1.11
C ALA A 79 13.79 4.72 -0.31
N VAL A 80 13.98 3.42 -0.58
CA VAL A 80 13.67 2.82 -1.88
C VAL A 80 12.17 2.84 -2.17
N GLU A 81 11.34 2.45 -1.20
CA GLU A 81 9.88 2.54 -1.28
C GLU A 81 9.44 3.98 -1.60
N ALA A 82 10.08 4.99 -1.00
CA ALA A 82 9.77 6.40 -1.27
C ALA A 82 10.12 6.82 -2.71
N TYR A 83 11.23 6.32 -3.28
CA TYR A 83 11.57 6.56 -4.69
C TYR A 83 10.57 5.90 -5.64
N HIS A 84 10.14 4.67 -5.35
CA HIS A 84 9.12 4.00 -6.13
C HIS A 84 7.78 4.73 -6.05
N ALA A 85 7.31 5.03 -4.84
CA ALA A 85 6.05 5.74 -4.62
C ALA A 85 6.00 7.08 -5.35
N SER A 86 7.04 7.92 -5.22
CA SER A 86 7.12 9.21 -5.92
C SER A 86 7.10 9.04 -7.45
N THR A 87 7.81 8.03 -7.97
CA THR A 87 7.81 7.71 -9.41
C THR A 87 6.42 7.32 -9.90
N ILE A 88 5.74 6.40 -9.20
CA ILE A 88 4.38 5.96 -9.56
C ILE A 88 3.38 7.13 -9.51
N ARG A 89 3.44 7.97 -8.45
CA ARG A 89 2.57 9.15 -8.31
C ARG A 89 2.78 10.14 -9.46
N THR A 90 4.03 10.42 -9.80
CA THR A 90 4.40 11.32 -10.91
C THR A 90 3.88 10.77 -12.23
N SER A 91 4.12 9.49 -12.54
CA SER A 91 3.65 8.87 -13.79
C SER A 91 2.12 8.85 -13.90
N LEU A 92 1.40 8.60 -12.80
CA LEU A 92 -0.07 8.70 -12.80
C LEU A 92 -0.56 10.12 -13.03
N TYR A 93 0.12 11.12 -12.44
CA TYR A 93 -0.23 12.53 -12.60
C TYR A 93 -0.06 12.99 -14.05
N GLU A 94 1.08 12.70 -14.66
CA GLU A 94 1.38 13.04 -16.07
C GLU A 94 0.40 12.39 -17.05
N LYS A 95 -0.14 11.22 -16.69
CA LYS A 95 -1.15 10.50 -17.48
C LYS A 95 -2.59 10.98 -17.24
N GLY A 96 -2.82 11.97 -16.37
CA GLY A 96 -4.17 12.48 -16.09
C GLY A 96 -5.04 11.52 -15.26
N LEU A 97 -4.43 10.63 -14.46
CA LEU A 97 -5.13 9.58 -13.70
C LEU A 97 -5.46 9.98 -12.26
N GLN A 98 -5.47 11.28 -11.94
CA GLN A 98 -5.72 11.81 -10.59
C GLN A 98 -7.05 11.30 -10.00
N ALA A 99 -8.12 11.26 -10.80
CA ALA A 99 -9.43 10.77 -10.35
C ALA A 99 -9.43 9.28 -10.00
N ALA A 100 -8.71 8.45 -10.77
CA ALA A 100 -8.58 7.02 -10.51
C ALA A 100 -7.69 6.76 -9.29
N ALA A 101 -6.57 7.48 -9.16
CA ALA A 101 -5.71 7.39 -8.00
C ALA A 101 -6.43 7.84 -6.72
N ARG A 102 -7.24 8.90 -6.78
CA ARG A 102 -8.05 9.35 -5.64
C ARG A 102 -9.02 8.27 -5.17
N LYS A 103 -9.70 7.59 -6.09
CA LYS A 103 -10.56 6.45 -5.74
C LYS A 103 -9.80 5.35 -4.98
N ILE A 104 -8.55 5.10 -5.34
CA ILE A 104 -7.70 4.12 -4.63
C ILE A 104 -7.32 4.62 -3.24
N SER A 105 -6.87 5.87 -3.11
CA SER A 105 -6.51 6.43 -1.80
C SER A 105 -7.71 6.46 -0.86
N ASP A 106 -8.87 6.91 -1.34
CA ASP A 106 -10.11 6.96 -0.55
C ASP A 106 -10.52 5.54 -0.09
N ALA A 107 -10.33 4.52 -0.95
CA ALA A 107 -10.60 3.14 -0.59
C ALA A 107 -9.64 2.59 0.47
N ARG A 108 -8.34 2.91 0.39
CA ARG A 108 -7.37 2.48 1.41
C ARG A 108 -7.62 3.17 2.74
N ASP A 109 -7.95 4.46 2.73
CA ASP A 109 -8.32 5.21 3.93
C ASP A 109 -9.53 4.59 4.63
N SER A 110 -10.53 4.12 3.87
CA SER A 110 -11.68 3.39 4.42
C SER A 110 -11.33 2.08 5.14
N LEU A 111 -10.12 1.53 4.91
CA LEU A 111 -9.65 0.30 5.54
C LEU A 111 -8.83 0.55 6.79
N ASP A 112 -8.20 1.70 6.97
CA ASP A 112 -7.21 1.92 8.03
C ASP A 112 -7.70 2.77 9.22
N GLY A 113 -8.98 3.15 9.25
CA GLY A 113 -9.65 3.62 10.46
C GLY A 113 -10.57 4.82 10.23
N ARG A 114 -10.64 5.72 11.23
CA ARG A 114 -11.48 6.94 11.19
C ARG A 114 -10.72 8.19 10.76
N SER A 115 -9.39 8.13 10.74
CA SER A 115 -8.55 9.28 10.43
C SER A 115 -8.21 9.25 8.95
N ASP A 116 -8.48 10.36 8.26
CA ASP A 116 -8.06 10.56 6.88
C ASP A 116 -6.53 10.77 6.85
N LEU A 117 -5.82 9.68 6.61
CA LEU A 117 -4.36 9.65 6.52
C LEU A 117 -3.91 9.61 5.06
N ASP A 118 -4.67 8.92 4.22
CA ASP A 118 -4.24 8.58 2.88
C ASP A 118 -4.46 9.75 1.91
N GLN A 119 -3.41 10.10 1.17
CA GLN A 119 -3.47 11.24 0.27
C GLN A 119 -3.53 10.76 -1.18
N GLY A 120 -4.40 11.37 -1.99
CA GLY A 120 -4.38 11.20 -3.44
C GLY A 120 -3.15 11.88 -4.08
N ILE A 121 -3.03 11.78 -5.41
CA ILE A 121 -1.91 12.37 -6.17
C ILE A 121 -2.12 13.84 -6.57
N GLY A 122 -3.11 14.50 -5.95
CA GLY A 122 -3.46 15.89 -6.23
C GLY A 122 -4.61 16.06 -7.22
N ASN A 123 -4.65 17.21 -7.89
CA ASN A 123 -5.65 17.59 -8.90
C ASN A 123 -4.94 18.07 -10.18
N PRO A 124 -5.64 18.35 -11.30
CA PRO A 124 -4.97 18.73 -12.55
C PRO A 124 -4.02 19.94 -12.47
N ASP A 125 -4.20 20.82 -11.49
CA ASP A 125 -3.42 22.05 -11.32
C ASP A 125 -2.32 21.92 -10.24
N HIS A 126 -2.44 20.93 -9.34
CA HIS A 126 -1.56 20.74 -8.19
C HIS A 126 -1.25 19.27 -7.96
N ALA A 127 -0.01 18.85 -8.21
CA ALA A 127 0.48 17.50 -7.95
C ALA A 127 0.76 17.24 -6.47
N ASN A 128 0.46 16.02 -6.01
CA ASN A 128 0.93 15.49 -4.74
C ASN A 128 1.78 14.23 -4.97
N ILE A 129 3.08 14.43 -5.08
CA ILE A 129 4.07 13.36 -5.29
C ILE A 129 4.77 12.91 -4.01
N VAL A 130 4.55 13.60 -2.89
CA VAL A 130 5.12 13.26 -1.57
C VAL A 130 4.01 13.32 -0.53
N PRO A 131 3.39 12.19 -0.17
CA PRO A 131 2.34 12.17 0.84
C PRO A 131 2.94 12.39 2.23
N ALA A 132 2.83 13.61 2.74
CA ALA A 132 3.46 14.04 3.98
C ALA A 132 2.58 15.00 4.78
N ASP A 133 2.92 15.16 6.07
CA ASP A 133 2.34 16.19 6.90
C ASP A 133 2.89 17.59 6.57
N ARG A 134 2.43 18.62 7.28
CA ARG A 134 2.87 20.02 7.09
C ARG A 134 4.38 20.25 7.32
N ASN A 135 5.08 19.30 7.93
CA ASN A 135 6.51 19.37 8.19
C ASN A 135 7.33 18.58 7.15
N GLY A 136 6.68 18.02 6.11
CA GLY A 136 7.33 17.17 5.13
C GLY A 136 7.64 15.76 5.65
N ILE A 137 6.95 15.31 6.70
CA ILE A 137 7.16 13.98 7.29
C ILE A 137 6.09 13.03 6.77
N ALA A 138 6.53 11.91 6.18
CA ALA A 138 5.62 10.82 5.79
C ALA A 138 4.87 10.30 7.02
N PHE A 139 3.55 10.09 6.87
CA PHE A 139 2.73 9.57 7.95
C PHE A 139 3.06 8.09 8.21
N SER A 140 2.64 7.60 9.38
CA SER A 140 2.94 6.23 9.84
C SER A 140 1.66 5.41 9.88
N ARG A 141 1.71 4.17 9.41
CA ARG A 141 0.67 3.17 9.65
C ARG A 141 1.11 2.19 10.73
N SER A 142 0.18 1.78 11.58
CA SER A 142 0.37 0.65 12.48
C SER A 142 0.43 -0.66 11.68
N PRO A 143 0.99 -1.75 12.24
CA PRO A 143 0.91 -3.08 11.61
C PRO A 143 -0.53 -3.50 11.30
N GLY A 144 -1.49 -3.16 12.18
CA GLY A 144 -2.91 -3.48 11.99
C GLY A 144 -3.50 -2.76 10.77
N GLN A 145 -3.19 -1.48 10.60
CA GLN A 145 -3.61 -0.67 9.45
C GLN A 145 -3.02 -1.18 8.13
N VAL A 146 -1.73 -1.52 8.12
CA VAL A 146 -1.08 -2.14 6.96
C VAL A 146 -1.80 -3.44 6.59
N LEU A 147 -2.10 -4.28 7.60
CA LEU A 147 -2.79 -5.55 7.40
C LEU A 147 -4.24 -5.37 6.94
N ASN A 148 -4.95 -4.33 7.36
CA ASN A 148 -6.30 -4.04 6.85
C ASN A 148 -6.27 -3.81 5.34
N VAL A 149 -5.28 -3.03 4.85
CA VAL A 149 -5.13 -2.76 3.42
C VAL A 149 -4.80 -4.05 2.66
N VAL A 150 -3.79 -4.82 3.09
CA VAL A 150 -3.38 -6.01 2.33
C VAL A 150 -4.35 -7.19 2.46
N TYR A 151 -5.15 -7.25 3.52
CA TYR A 151 -6.26 -8.21 3.67
C TYR A 151 -7.58 -7.72 3.09
N LEU A 152 -7.63 -6.47 2.60
CA LEU A 152 -8.81 -5.82 2.02
C LEU A 152 -10.02 -5.83 2.97
N THR A 153 -9.79 -5.54 4.25
CA THR A 153 -10.87 -5.47 5.25
C THR A 153 -10.53 -4.53 6.40
N PRO A 154 -11.50 -3.74 6.90
CA PRO A 154 -11.33 -2.96 8.13
C PRO A 154 -11.55 -3.80 9.41
N ASN A 155 -11.97 -5.06 9.25
CA ASN A 155 -12.25 -5.93 10.38
C ASN A 155 -10.97 -6.58 10.90
N SER A 156 -10.97 -6.96 12.17
CA SER A 156 -9.87 -7.74 12.73
C SER A 156 -9.87 -9.17 12.18
N VAL A 157 -8.92 -9.48 11.30
CA VAL A 157 -8.74 -10.79 10.69
C VAL A 157 -7.26 -11.17 10.63
N SER A 158 -6.97 -12.46 10.44
CA SER A 158 -5.59 -12.96 10.31
C SER A 158 -5.18 -13.36 8.89
N LYS A 159 -6.07 -13.15 7.91
CA LYS A 159 -5.90 -13.53 6.50
C LYS A 159 -6.98 -12.87 5.64
N GLY A 160 -6.72 -12.74 4.35
CA GLY A 160 -7.65 -12.17 3.38
C GLY A 160 -6.92 -11.46 2.25
N GLY A 161 -7.68 -10.91 1.30
CA GLY A 161 -7.14 -10.11 0.21
C GLY A 161 -5.92 -10.74 -0.45
N PHE A 162 -4.85 -9.97 -0.57
CA PHE A 162 -3.60 -10.38 -1.21
C PHE A 162 -2.89 -11.55 -0.53
N PHE A 163 -3.26 -11.87 0.71
CA PHE A 163 -2.70 -12.96 1.49
C PHE A 163 -3.83 -13.88 1.99
N PRO A 164 -4.40 -14.74 1.11
CA PRO A 164 -5.56 -15.56 1.44
C PRO A 164 -5.31 -16.57 2.57
N ARG A 165 -4.05 -16.87 2.88
CA ARG A 165 -3.65 -17.73 4.01
C ARG A 165 -2.95 -16.95 5.15
N GLY A 166 -2.98 -15.63 5.11
CA GLY A 166 -2.30 -14.75 6.05
C GLY A 166 -0.82 -14.55 5.73
N VAL A 167 -0.23 -13.52 6.33
CA VAL A 167 1.22 -13.30 6.31
C VAL A 167 1.93 -14.21 7.33
N ASN A 168 3.24 -14.35 7.17
CA ASN A 168 4.08 -15.06 8.12
C ASN A 168 4.52 -14.14 9.27
N GLY A 169 4.90 -14.74 10.41
CA GLY A 169 5.42 -14.01 11.57
C GLY A 169 4.38 -13.76 12.67
N ALA A 170 4.77 -12.97 13.66
CA ALA A 170 3.97 -12.71 14.86
C ALA A 170 2.89 -11.64 14.64
N LEU A 171 3.18 -10.62 13.81
CA LEU A 171 2.26 -9.55 13.47
C LEU A 171 1.45 -9.97 12.24
N ARG A 172 0.30 -10.62 12.47
CA ARG A 172 -0.53 -11.20 11.40
C ARG A 172 -2.01 -10.88 11.50
N THR A 173 -2.42 -10.17 12.54
CA THR A 173 -3.81 -9.79 12.79
C THR A 173 -4.01 -8.32 12.47
N SER A 174 -5.01 -8.02 11.66
CA SER A 174 -5.40 -6.68 11.26
C SER A 174 -6.28 -6.00 12.32
N ALA A 175 -6.37 -4.67 12.27
CA ALA A 175 -7.31 -3.73 12.91
C ALA A 175 -6.66 -2.35 13.00
#